data_AF-A0A521ZVZ2-F1
#
_entry.id   AF-A0A521ZVZ2-F1
#
_cell.length_a   1.000
_cell.length_b   1.000
_cell.length_c   1.000
_cell.angle_alpha   90.00
_cell.angle_beta   90.00
_cell.angle_gamma   90.00
#
_symmetry.space_group_name_H-M   'P 1'
#
loop_
_entity.id
_entity.type
_entity.pdbx_description
1 polymer ?
#
loop_
_entity_poly.entity_id
_entity_poly.type
_entity_poly.pdbx_seq_one_letter_code
_entity_poly.pdbx_strand_id
1 'polypeptide(L)'
;MAEKNAMAIPRDVRMIYTKGTEAVQRENYDYAIDLLNQVLAREPGFIDCRKALRRAQLGRAESKGGGFFKKMISGAGSAPTIGRAQLALRNGNAAEALMLAETVLNSDPGSSGAHKIVVEASRVLE
;
A
#
# COMPACT_ATOMS: atom_id res chain seq x y z
N MET A 1 0.28 14.19 16.39
CA MET A 1 0.25 15.38 15.51
C MET A 1 -0.75 15.11 14.40
N ALA A 2 -1.39 16.17 13.89
CA ALA A 2 -2.72 16.12 13.30
C ALA A 2 -2.90 15.05 12.21
N GLU A 3 -3.89 14.17 12.40
CA GLU A 3 -4.45 13.35 11.32
C GLU A 3 -4.70 14.29 10.12
N LYS A 4 -3.96 14.10 9.02
CA LYS A 4 -4.26 14.82 7.77
C LYS A 4 -5.58 14.28 7.23
N ASN A 5 -6.66 14.78 7.82
CA ASN A 5 -8.03 14.60 7.39
C ASN A 5 -8.13 14.99 5.91
N ALA A 6 -9.04 14.37 5.17
CA ALA A 6 -9.22 14.52 3.72
C ALA A 6 -9.24 15.99 3.20
N MET A 7 -9.40 16.98 4.08
CA MET A 7 -9.30 18.42 3.82
C MET A 7 -7.90 18.97 3.55
N ALA A 8 -6.81 18.31 3.99
CA ALA A 8 -5.43 18.74 3.72
C ALA A 8 -4.90 18.31 2.34
N ILE A 9 -5.66 17.48 1.63
CA ILE A 9 -5.28 16.87 0.36
C ILE A 9 -5.81 17.71 -0.82
N PRO A 10 -5.00 17.97 -1.87
CA PRO A 10 -5.43 18.66 -3.09
C PRO A 10 -6.70 18.07 -3.71
N ARG A 11 -7.53 18.91 -4.34
CA ARG A 11 -8.84 18.49 -4.90
C ARG A 11 -8.68 17.41 -5.97
N ASP A 12 -7.64 17.49 -6.80
CA ASP A 12 -7.29 16.49 -7.81
C ASP A 12 -7.01 15.12 -7.18
N VAL A 13 -6.20 15.08 -6.12
CA VAL A 13 -5.86 13.85 -5.40
C VAL A 13 -7.11 13.25 -4.73
N ARG A 14 -7.97 14.11 -4.17
CA ARG A 14 -9.25 13.66 -3.56
C ARG A 14 -10.17 13.00 -4.57
N MET A 15 -10.25 13.52 -5.80
CA MET A 15 -11.04 12.91 -6.87
C MET A 15 -10.53 11.51 -7.25
N ILE A 16 -9.20 11.33 -7.33
CA ILE A 16 -8.58 10.03 -7.62
C ILE A 16 -8.87 9.06 -6.47
N TYR A 17 -8.75 9.51 -5.22
CA TYR A 17 -9.09 8.71 -4.04
C TYR A 17 -10.56 8.26 -4.05
N THR A 18 -11.51 9.16 -4.31
CA THR A 18 -12.94 8.79 -4.42
C THR A 18 -13.17 7.71 -5.47
N LYS A 19 -12.59 7.87 -6.68
CA LYS A 19 -12.67 6.85 -7.73
C LYS A 19 -12.06 5.52 -7.30
N GLY A 20 -10.92 5.55 -6.61
CA GLY A 20 -10.28 4.37 -6.06
C GLY A 20 -11.19 3.65 -5.06
N THR A 21 -11.79 4.39 -4.13
CA THR A 21 -12.72 3.81 -3.15
C THR A 21 -14.02 3.28 -3.75
N GLU A 22 -14.54 3.89 -4.82
CA GLU A 22 -15.66 3.32 -5.58
C GLU A 22 -15.24 2.04 -6.31
N ALA A 23 -14.04 1.98 -6.88
CA ALA A 23 -13.53 0.78 -7.54
C ALA A 23 -13.37 -0.38 -6.54
N VAL A 24 -12.98 -0.11 -5.28
CA VAL A 24 -12.99 -1.12 -4.20
C VAL A 24 -14.39 -1.66 -3.97
N GLN A 25 -15.40 -0.79 -3.89
CA GLN A 25 -16.80 -1.21 -3.68
C GLN A 25 -17.38 -2.01 -4.85
N ARG A 26 -16.91 -1.74 -6.07
CA ARG A 26 -17.28 -2.50 -7.28
C ARG A 26 -16.43 -3.77 -7.46
N GLU A 27 -15.63 -4.15 -6.47
CA GLU A 27 -14.73 -5.30 -6.50
C GLU A 27 -13.72 -5.27 -7.67
N ASN A 28 -13.51 -4.10 -8.26
CA ASN A 28 -12.51 -3.89 -9.30
C ASN A 28 -11.17 -3.57 -8.65
N TYR A 29 -10.62 -4.57 -7.97
CA TYR A 29 -9.48 -4.39 -7.08
C TYR A 29 -8.18 -4.03 -7.82
N ASP A 30 -7.96 -4.59 -9.02
CA ASP A 30 -6.78 -4.25 -9.83
C ASP A 30 -6.78 -2.75 -10.19
N TYR A 31 -7.93 -2.19 -10.59
CA TYR A 31 -8.07 -0.76 -10.89
C TYR A 31 -8.02 0.11 -9.62
N ALA A 32 -8.63 -0.36 -8.53
CA ALA A 32 -8.60 0.34 -7.25
C ALA A 32 -7.17 0.50 -6.72
N ILE A 33 -6.35 -0.56 -6.78
CA ILE A 33 -4.96 -0.55 -6.36
C ILE A 33 -4.14 0.48 -7.16
N ASP A 34 -4.34 0.53 -8.48
CA ASP A 34 -3.63 1.50 -9.33
C ASP A 34 -3.96 2.95 -8.94
N LEU A 35 -5.26 3.28 -8.83
CA LEU A 35 -5.70 4.62 -8.43
C LEU A 35 -5.20 5.03 -7.04
N LEU A 36 -5.24 4.10 -6.08
CA LEU A 36 -4.81 4.38 -4.70
C LEU A 36 -3.27 4.50 -4.60
N ASN A 37 -2.50 3.76 -5.40
CA ASN A 37 -1.06 3.96 -5.50
C ASN A 37 -0.72 5.32 -6.10
N GLN A 38 -1.46 5.81 -7.10
CA GLN A 38 -1.27 7.16 -7.65
C GLN A 38 -1.50 8.25 -6.59
N VAL A 39 -2.49 8.06 -5.71
CA VAL A 39 -2.75 8.95 -4.58
C VAL A 39 -1.57 8.94 -3.60
N LEU A 40 -1.08 7.76 -3.21
CA LEU A 40 0.05 7.64 -2.27
C LEU A 40 1.39 8.10 -2.85
N ALA A 41 1.56 8.06 -4.17
CA ALA A 41 2.74 8.62 -4.83
C ALA A 41 2.81 10.15 -4.69
N ARG A 42 1.65 10.82 -4.62
CA ARG A 42 1.55 12.27 -4.41
C ARG A 42 1.54 12.62 -2.93
N GLU A 43 0.78 11.86 -2.15
CA GLU A 43 0.56 12.09 -0.72
C GLU A 43 0.83 10.81 0.06
N PRO A 44 2.11 10.47 0.31
CA PRO A 44 2.48 9.22 0.98
C PRO A 44 2.00 9.16 2.43
N GLY A 45 1.74 10.32 3.05
CA GLY A 45 1.19 10.44 4.41
C GLY A 45 -0.33 10.30 4.52
N PHE A 46 -1.04 10.03 3.41
CA PHE A 46 -2.50 9.92 3.46
C PHE A 46 -2.97 8.56 3.97
N ILE A 47 -3.21 8.48 5.28
CA ILE A 47 -3.51 7.23 6.00
C ILE A 47 -4.81 6.58 5.51
N ASP A 48 -5.86 7.35 5.20
CA ASP A 48 -7.12 6.76 4.73
C ASP A 48 -6.97 6.06 3.37
N CYS A 49 -6.15 6.62 2.48
CA CYS A 49 -5.79 5.97 1.23
C CYS A 49 -5.05 4.66 1.45
N ARG A 50 -4.13 4.59 2.42
CA ARG A 50 -3.46 3.33 2.79
C ARG A 50 -4.43 2.28 3.30
N LYS A 51 -5.37 2.68 4.17
CA LYS A 51 -6.43 1.78 4.68
C LYS A 51 -7.30 1.26 3.53
N ALA A 52 -7.67 2.12 2.58
CA ALA A 52 -8.42 1.72 1.39
C ALA A 52 -7.63 0.78 0.48
N LEU A 53 -6.34 1.07 0.25
CA LEU A 53 -5.44 0.24 -0.56
C LEU A 53 -5.30 -1.14 0.05
N ARG A 54 -5.18 -1.21 1.38
CA ARG A 54 -5.09 -2.47 2.11
C ARG A 54 -6.32 -3.34 1.93
N ARG A 55 -7.52 -2.75 2.02
CA ARG A 55 -8.78 -3.44 1.73
C ARG A 55 -8.81 -3.94 0.27
N ALA A 56 -8.35 -3.13 -0.67
CA ALA A 56 -8.28 -3.51 -2.07
C ALA A 56 -7.34 -4.70 -2.33
N GLN A 57 -6.14 -4.69 -1.73
CA GLN A 57 -5.16 -5.78 -1.83
C GLN A 57 -5.68 -7.09 -1.24
N LEU A 58 -6.37 -7.03 -0.09
CA LEU A 58 -6.99 -8.19 0.54
C LEU A 58 -8.16 -8.72 -0.29
N GLY A 59 -9.09 -7.85 -0.68
CA GLY A 59 -10.23 -8.23 -1.54
C GLY A 59 -9.78 -8.82 -2.88
N ARG A 60 -8.69 -8.30 -3.49
CA ARG A 60 -8.07 -8.90 -4.67
C ARG A 60 -7.57 -10.33 -4.42
N ALA A 61 -6.92 -10.54 -3.28
CA ALA A 61 -6.37 -11.83 -2.91
C ALA A 61 -7.47 -12.87 -2.61
N GLU A 62 -8.59 -12.41 -2.04
CA GLU A 62 -9.79 -13.22 -1.79
C GLU A 62 -10.53 -13.53 -3.09
N SER A 63 -10.78 -12.52 -3.94
CA SER A 63 -11.49 -12.65 -5.22
C SER A 63 -10.77 -13.56 -6.22
N LYS A 64 -9.42 -13.59 -6.22
CA LYS A 64 -8.63 -14.52 -7.04
C LYS A 64 -8.55 -15.95 -6.48
N GLY A 65 -9.32 -16.28 -5.43
CA GLY A 65 -9.82 -17.63 -5.14
C GLY A 65 -8.81 -18.75 -4.83
N GLY A 66 -7.51 -18.51 -4.66
CA GLY A 66 -6.56 -19.65 -4.52
C GLY A 66 -5.18 -19.38 -3.92
N GLY A 67 -5.01 -18.30 -3.16
CA GLY A 67 -3.67 -17.76 -2.90
C GLY A 67 -3.02 -18.04 -1.55
N PHE A 68 -3.78 -18.28 -0.48
CA PHE A 68 -3.19 -18.37 0.87
C PHE A 68 -2.20 -19.55 0.98
N PHE A 69 -2.49 -20.65 0.29
CA PHE A 69 -1.65 -21.86 0.28
C PHE A 69 -0.51 -21.83 -0.76
N LYS A 70 -0.70 -21.15 -1.91
CA LYS A 70 0.33 -21.06 -2.97
C LYS A 70 1.48 -20.11 -2.61
N LYS A 71 1.24 -19.13 -1.73
CA LYS A 71 2.23 -18.12 -1.32
C LYS A 71 3.15 -18.54 -0.19
N MET A 72 2.73 -19.45 0.69
CA MET A 72 3.61 -20.01 1.73
C MET A 72 4.86 -20.68 1.13
N ILE A 73 4.78 -21.12 -0.13
CA ILE A 73 5.86 -21.76 -0.88
C ILE A 73 6.71 -20.72 -1.66
N SER A 74 6.24 -19.48 -1.84
CA SER A 74 6.88 -18.45 -2.68
C SER A 74 7.73 -17.44 -1.90
N GLY A 75 8.03 -17.70 -0.62
CA GLY A 75 8.77 -16.81 0.29
C GLY A 75 10.16 -16.35 -0.20
N ALA A 76 10.64 -16.86 -1.34
CA ALA A 76 11.91 -16.46 -1.96
C ALA A 76 11.83 -15.24 -2.88
N GLY A 77 10.65 -14.86 -3.40
CA GLY A 77 10.53 -13.78 -4.41
C GLY A 77 10.58 -12.36 -3.86
N SER A 78 10.23 -12.16 -2.59
CA SER A 78 10.01 -10.84 -1.98
C SER A 78 11.21 -10.32 -1.16
N ALA A 79 12.19 -11.18 -0.88
CA ALA A 79 13.35 -10.86 -0.04
C ALA A 79 14.21 -9.69 -0.56
N PRO A 80 14.49 -9.56 -1.88
CA PRO A 80 15.31 -8.46 -2.39
C PRO A 80 14.64 -7.09 -2.24
N THR A 81 13.33 -7.02 -2.47
CA THR A 81 12.53 -5.79 -2.37
C THR A 81 12.36 -5.35 -0.92
N ILE A 82 12.19 -6.28 0.02
CA ILE A 82 12.16 -6.00 1.46
C ILE A 82 13.51 -5.43 1.94
N GLY A 83 14.63 -6.01 1.51
CA GLY A 83 15.95 -5.49 1.83
C GLY A 83 16.18 -4.07 1.29
N ARG A 84 15.74 -3.79 0.05
CA ARG A 84 15.77 -2.43 -0.52
C ARG A 84 14.89 -1.46 0.26
N ALA A 85 13.71 -1.89 0.68
CA ALA A 85 12.79 -1.05 1.44
C ALA A 85 13.34 -0.71 2.84
N GLN A 86 14.02 -1.66 3.50
CA GLN A 86 14.74 -1.40 4.76
C GLN A 86 15.92 -0.45 4.56
N LEU A 87 16.64 -0.56 3.45
CA LEU A 87 17.74 0.36 3.14
C LEU A 87 17.21 1.78 2.88
N ALA A 88 16.12 1.92 2.13
CA ALA A 88 15.46 3.20 1.90
C ALA A 88 15.01 3.84 3.23
N LEU A 89 14.45 3.05 4.15
CA LEU A 89 14.13 3.50 5.51
C LEU A 89 15.37 4.04 6.24
N ARG A 90 16.46 3.28 6.23
CA ARG A 90 17.71 3.65 6.90
C ARG A 90 18.33 4.92 6.31
N ASN A 91 18.12 5.17 5.03
CA ASN A 91 18.58 6.37 4.34
C ASN A 91 17.65 7.59 4.55
N GLY A 92 16.55 7.43 5.30
CA GLY A 92 15.56 8.49 5.52
C GLY A 92 14.55 8.65 4.38
N ASN A 93 14.59 7.80 3.35
CA ASN A 93 13.67 7.81 2.22
C ASN A 93 12.38 7.04 2.56
N ALA A 94 11.59 7.55 3.49
CA ALA A 94 10.37 6.88 3.95
C ALA A 94 9.32 6.69 2.83
N ALA A 95 9.19 7.64 1.91
CA ALA A 95 8.28 7.52 0.76
C ALA A 95 8.65 6.34 -0.17
N GLU A 96 9.94 6.17 -0.45
CA GLU A 96 10.45 5.08 -1.29
C GLU A 96 10.28 3.71 -0.59
N ALA A 97 10.62 3.65 0.69
CA ALA A 97 10.39 2.45 1.51
C ALA A 97 8.94 2.00 1.48
N LEU A 98 8.01 2.96 1.50
CA LEU A 98 6.58 2.68 1.44
C LEU A 98 6.15 2.14 0.10
N MET A 99 6.57 2.75 -1.00
CA MET A 99 6.26 2.22 -2.34
C MET A 99 6.80 0.79 -2.52
N LEU A 100 8.02 0.52 -2.04
CA LEU A 100 8.61 -0.82 -2.12
C LEU A 100 7.85 -1.83 -1.25
N ALA A 101 7.43 -1.44 -0.05
CA ALA A 101 6.63 -2.29 0.82
C ALA A 101 5.24 -2.56 0.22
N GLU A 102 4.57 -1.54 -0.35
CA GLU A 102 3.29 -1.70 -1.03
C GLU A 102 3.41 -2.60 -2.27
N THR A 103 4.51 -2.53 -3.01
CA THR A 103 4.79 -3.45 -4.13
C THR A 103 4.86 -4.90 -3.66
N VAL A 104 5.48 -5.13 -2.49
CA VAL A 104 5.49 -6.46 -1.86
C VAL A 104 4.08 -6.85 -1.43
N LEU A 105 3.30 -5.96 -0.80
CA LEU A 105 1.93 -6.25 -0.35
C LEU A 105 0.94 -6.48 -1.51
N ASN A 106 1.14 -5.86 -2.67
CA ASN A 106 0.39 -6.12 -3.90
C ASN A 106 0.57 -7.57 -4.37
N SER A 107 1.78 -8.12 -4.16
CA SER A 107 2.16 -9.46 -4.56
C SER A 107 1.95 -10.47 -3.45
N ASP A 108 2.12 -10.10 -2.18
CA ASP A 108 1.97 -10.89 -0.96
C ASP A 108 1.37 -10.04 0.17
N PRO A 109 0.03 -10.00 0.28
CA PRO A 109 -0.61 -9.27 1.36
C PRO A 109 -0.24 -9.82 2.75
N GLY A 110 0.13 -11.08 2.88
CA GLY A 110 0.44 -11.70 4.18
C GLY A 110 1.84 -11.38 4.71
N SER A 111 2.66 -10.63 3.98
CA SER A 111 4.07 -10.43 4.33
C SER A 111 4.26 -9.61 5.60
N SER A 112 4.62 -10.27 6.70
CA SER A 112 4.96 -9.62 7.98
C SER A 112 6.12 -8.63 7.85
N GLY A 113 7.07 -8.90 6.95
CA GLY A 113 8.20 -7.99 6.69
C GLY A 113 7.76 -6.68 6.06
N ALA A 114 6.86 -6.73 5.06
CA ALA A 114 6.34 -5.53 4.41
C ALA A 114 5.48 -4.71 5.38
N HIS A 115 4.66 -5.36 6.22
CA HIS A 115 3.87 -4.68 7.25
C HIS A 115 4.73 -3.89 8.24
N LYS A 116 5.83 -4.48 8.71
CA LYS A 116 6.77 -3.79 9.61
C LYS A 116 7.34 -2.53 8.96
N ILE A 117 7.77 -2.63 7.71
CA ILE A 117 8.32 -1.48 6.95
C ILE A 117 7.25 -0.40 6.74
N VAL A 118 6.00 -0.79 6.44
CA VAL A 118 4.90 0.16 6.31
C VAL A 118 4.70 0.95 7.60
N VAL A 119 4.70 0.28 8.76
CA VAL A 119 4.53 0.93 10.06
C VAL A 119 5.72 1.84 10.38
N GLU A 120 6.94 1.34 10.23
CA GLU A 120 8.16 2.11 10.48
C GLU A 120 8.25 3.35 9.59
N ALA A 121 7.98 3.21 8.30
CA ALA A 121 8.05 4.32 7.36
C ALA A 121 6.90 5.32 7.54
N SER A 122 5.70 4.85 7.93
CA SER A 122 4.58 5.76 8.25
C SER A 122 4.92 6.61 9.46
N ARG A 123 5.54 6.03 10.50
CA ARG A 123 5.97 6.75 11.71
C ARG A 123 7.03 7.83 11.44
N VAL A 124 7.81 7.70 10.36
CA VAL A 124 8.81 8.69 9.94
C VAL A 124 8.19 9.82 9.10
N LEU A 125 7.05 9.55 8.44
CA LEU A 125 6.31 10.55 7.66
C LEU A 125 5.28 11.34 8.47
N GLU A 126 4.88 10.84 9.64
CA GLU A 126 4.06 11.53 10.65
C GLU A 126 4.85 12.60 11.40
#